data_AF-A0A2A2LIL9-F1
#
_entry.id   AF-A0A2A2LIL9-F1
#
_cell.length_a   1.000
_cell.length_b   1.000
_cell.length_c   1.000
_cell.angle_alpha   90.00
_cell.angle_beta   90.00
_cell.angle_gamma   90.00
#
_symmetry.space_group_name_H-M   'P 1'
#
loop_
_entity.id
_entity.type
_entity.pdbx_description
1 polymer ?
#
loop_
_entity_poly.entity_id
_entity_poly.type
_entity_poly.pdbx_seq_one_letter_code
_entity_poly.pdbx_strand_id
1 'polypeptide(L)'
;MSRSSMTRLKFGWNLGRRHFSTDRPATKVVLLHFGFPRTEFYAKDFLFKRALLYYNVPKRIQQFIPTTLMSNDTVRRCIERYGERESFEATVNGLSKEVETSLNRLVPEYGQISVSSLFYFDDLSGTFQDRVNSILRERSSHIVFMPLYSHFSNSLSGALIRLVAQQIEESTIPLSGSKDNSQRFLPNSDISFRVSLIHRWNSHPMISQFWRTNLEDKVKQFEGVLFVAPVVRGCGNTEYRHSVWANCERVMSDLGHPVPWKIGFYNSWDDWPIPIACEGYSCQSRSLIGKHPFEKRVAVVPITALLPDFDTFSRLPDLLQNTVIRIIRNKSSFDFTNLFLHNFIWSPLYT
;
A
#
# COMPACT_ATOMS: atom_id res chain seq x y z
N MET A 1 62.94 -29.11 -1.66
CA MET A 1 61.85 -30.08 -1.90
C MET A 1 61.23 -30.45 -0.57
N SER A 2 60.00 -30.02 -0.29
CA SER A 2 59.10 -30.65 0.69
C SER A 2 57.72 -30.05 0.48
N ARG A 3 56.80 -30.82 -0.11
CA ARG A 3 55.38 -30.45 -0.25
C ARG A 3 54.65 -31.00 0.97
N SER A 4 54.27 -30.11 1.87
CA SER A 4 53.30 -30.39 2.93
C SER A 4 51.90 -30.50 2.30
N SER A 5 51.33 -31.69 2.36
CA SER A 5 49.96 -32.02 1.98
C SER A 5 49.02 -31.55 3.09
N MET A 6 48.34 -30.42 2.90
CA MET A 6 47.21 -30.03 3.74
C MET A 6 45.92 -30.61 3.16
N THR A 7 45.45 -31.68 3.78
CA THR A 7 44.19 -32.36 3.53
C THR A 7 43.04 -31.39 3.80
N ARG A 8 42.40 -30.85 2.76
CA ARG A 8 41.11 -30.17 2.86
C ARG A 8 40.04 -31.21 3.19
N LEU A 9 39.59 -31.21 4.45
CA LEU A 9 38.34 -31.86 4.86
C LEU A 9 37.19 -31.25 4.05
N LYS A 10 36.75 -31.98 3.01
CA LYS A 10 35.49 -31.71 2.32
C LYS A 10 34.36 -32.13 3.26
N PHE A 11 33.74 -31.19 3.97
CA PHE A 11 32.39 -31.37 4.49
C PHE A 11 31.45 -31.45 3.29
N GLY A 12 31.18 -32.68 2.85
CA GLY A 12 30.16 -32.98 1.86
C GLY A 12 28.79 -32.73 2.47
N TRP A 13 28.22 -31.56 2.21
CA TRP A 13 26.78 -31.37 2.34
C TRP A 13 26.13 -32.25 1.27
N ASN A 14 25.63 -33.41 1.69
CA ASN A 14 24.70 -34.21 0.90
C ASN A 14 23.42 -33.39 0.71
N LEU A 15 23.44 -32.49 -0.29
CA LEU A 15 22.25 -31.91 -0.91
C LEU A 15 21.55 -33.03 -1.70
N GLY A 16 21.02 -34.02 -0.99
CA GLY A 16 20.03 -34.92 -1.55
C GLY A 16 18.90 -34.08 -2.11
N ARG A 17 18.48 -34.39 -3.35
CA ARG A 17 17.28 -33.84 -3.98
C ARG A 17 16.11 -34.00 -3.01
N ARG A 18 15.78 -32.95 -2.26
CA ARG A 18 14.56 -32.91 -1.47
C ARG A 18 13.43 -32.59 -2.44
N HIS A 19 12.81 -33.64 -2.98
CA HIS A 19 11.48 -33.52 -3.57
C HIS A 19 10.49 -33.28 -2.43
N PHE A 20 10.00 -32.05 -2.30
CA PHE A 20 8.88 -31.76 -1.40
C PHE A 20 7.59 -31.72 -2.21
N SER A 21 6.82 -32.81 -2.13
CA SER A 21 5.41 -32.86 -2.49
C SER A 21 4.61 -32.27 -1.32
N THR A 22 3.91 -31.17 -1.54
CA THR A 22 2.72 -30.87 -0.74
C THR A 22 1.55 -31.44 -1.53
N ASP A 23 0.81 -32.39 -0.95
CA ASP A 23 -0.29 -33.11 -1.62
C ASP A 23 -1.42 -32.20 -2.11
N ARG A 24 -1.42 -30.90 -1.74
CA ARG A 24 -2.14 -29.82 -2.43
C ARG A 24 -1.34 -28.52 -2.37
N PRO A 25 -1.20 -27.76 -3.48
CA PRO A 25 -0.60 -26.44 -3.43
C PRO A 25 -1.46 -25.51 -2.58
N ALA A 26 -0.84 -24.82 -1.62
CA ALA A 26 -1.46 -23.77 -0.82
C ALA A 26 -0.78 -22.43 -1.12
N THR A 27 -1.59 -21.38 -1.32
CA THR A 27 -1.12 -20.03 -1.61
C THR A 27 -1.50 -19.10 -0.46
N LYS A 28 -0.53 -18.33 0.04
CA LYS A 28 -0.74 -17.25 1.01
C LYS A 28 -0.63 -15.91 0.30
N VAL A 29 -1.65 -15.07 0.43
CA VAL A 29 -1.61 -13.67 0.01
C VAL A 29 -1.47 -12.79 1.25
N VAL A 30 -0.46 -11.92 1.24
CA VAL A 30 -0.14 -11.02 2.36
C VAL A 30 -0.34 -9.58 1.92
N LEU A 31 -1.37 -8.94 2.46
CA LEU A 31 -1.68 -7.54 2.23
C LEU A 31 -0.80 -6.65 3.10
N LEU A 32 0.01 -5.79 2.49
CA LEU A 32 0.96 -4.91 3.19
C LEU A 32 0.40 -3.50 3.35
N HIS A 33 0.46 -2.96 4.56
CA HIS A 33 0.15 -1.56 4.85
C HIS A 33 0.96 -1.06 6.06
N PHE A 34 1.12 0.25 6.23
CA PHE A 34 1.80 0.76 7.42
C PHE A 34 0.98 0.56 8.70
N GLY A 35 -0.34 0.59 8.63
CA GLY A 35 -1.23 0.62 9.79
C GLY A 35 -1.44 2.05 10.27
N PHE A 36 -2.23 2.24 11.34
CA PHE A 36 -2.45 3.55 11.93
C PHE A 36 -2.24 3.53 13.45
N PRO A 37 -1.61 4.56 14.03
CA PRO A 37 -1.46 4.63 15.48
C PRO A 37 -2.81 4.86 16.14
N ARG A 38 -3.11 4.07 17.18
CA ARG A 38 -4.39 4.15 17.92
C ARG A 38 -4.43 5.24 18.97
N THR A 39 -3.27 5.68 19.44
CA THR A 39 -3.14 6.69 20.49
C THR A 39 -1.98 7.64 20.17
N GLU A 40 -1.96 8.81 20.82
CA GLU A 40 -0.84 9.74 20.71
C GLU A 40 0.49 9.12 21.16
N PHE A 41 0.44 8.16 22.09
CA PHE A 41 1.62 7.45 22.56
C PHE A 41 2.28 6.66 21.42
N TYR A 42 1.51 5.84 20.71
CA TYR A 42 2.01 5.07 19.56
C TYR A 42 2.30 5.95 18.34
N ALA A 43 1.61 7.08 18.20
CA ALA A 43 1.85 8.02 17.11
C ALA A 43 3.27 8.58 17.09
N LYS A 44 3.90 8.78 18.25
CA LYS A 44 5.28 9.30 18.32
C LYS A 44 6.28 8.35 17.64
N ASP A 45 6.20 7.06 17.94
CA ASP A 45 7.07 6.04 17.33
C ASP A 45 6.73 5.84 15.85
N PHE A 46 5.45 5.83 15.50
CA PHE A 46 4.97 5.80 14.12
C PHE A 46 5.58 6.94 13.30
N LEU A 47 5.39 8.19 13.74
CA LEU A 47 5.84 9.39 13.04
C LEU A 47 7.36 9.43 12.93
N PHE A 48 8.07 9.03 13.99
CA PHE A 48 9.53 8.89 13.95
C PHE A 48 9.97 7.95 12.83
N LYS A 49 9.51 6.69 12.86
CA LYS A 49 9.89 5.67 11.90
C LYS A 49 9.44 6.01 10.48
N ARG A 50 8.24 6.56 10.30
CA ARG A 50 7.74 7.05 8.99
C ARG A 50 8.62 8.14 8.43
N ALA A 51 8.98 9.13 9.24
CA ALA A 51 9.83 10.22 8.78
C ALA A 51 11.23 9.74 8.39
N LEU A 52 11.78 8.75 9.09
CA LEU A 52 13.06 8.13 8.69
C LEU A 52 12.96 7.43 7.32
N LEU A 53 11.84 6.74 7.04
CA LEU A 53 11.61 6.08 5.75
C LEU A 53 11.38 7.09 4.61
N TYR A 54 10.79 8.25 4.91
CA TYR A 54 10.31 9.19 3.90
C TYR A 54 11.28 10.36 3.63
N TYR A 55 11.93 10.93 4.66
CA TYR A 55 12.66 12.19 4.56
C TYR A 55 14.20 12.07 4.63
N ASN A 56 14.77 10.87 4.81
CA ASN A 56 16.22 10.67 5.02
C ASN A 56 16.81 11.67 6.03
N VAL A 57 16.18 11.78 7.20
CA VAL A 57 16.44 12.84 8.17
C VAL A 57 17.84 12.69 8.80
N PRO A 58 18.68 13.75 8.84
CA PRO A 58 19.98 13.72 9.51
C PRO A 58 19.86 13.35 11.00
N LYS A 59 20.75 12.47 11.49
CA LYS A 59 20.72 11.94 12.88
C LYS A 59 20.54 13.03 13.96
N ARG A 60 21.17 14.19 13.78
CA ARG A 60 21.13 15.30 14.75
C ARG A 60 19.74 15.89 14.97
N ILE A 61 18.83 15.78 14.00
CA ILE A 61 17.48 16.36 14.11
C ILE A 61 16.39 15.30 14.27
N GLN A 62 16.75 14.01 14.27
CA GLN A 62 15.80 12.89 14.38
C GLN A 62 15.00 12.95 15.70
N GLN A 63 15.63 13.36 16.80
CA GLN A 63 14.99 13.48 18.12
C GLN A 63 13.84 14.50 18.15
N PHE A 64 13.81 15.47 17.24
CA PHE A 64 12.77 16.50 17.19
C PHE A 64 11.56 16.10 16.33
N ILE A 65 11.68 15.05 15.51
CA ILE A 65 10.64 14.62 14.57
C ILE A 65 9.28 14.45 15.27
N PRO A 66 9.16 13.65 16.36
CA PRO A 66 7.85 13.40 16.96
C PRO A 66 7.27 14.68 17.52
N THR A 67 8.07 15.49 18.22
CA THR A 67 7.62 16.73 18.83
C THR A 67 7.12 17.74 17.79
N THR A 68 7.83 17.91 16.67
CA THR A 68 7.45 18.85 15.61
C THR A 68 6.20 18.40 14.84
N LEU A 69 6.05 17.10 14.57
CA LEU A 69 4.86 16.60 13.89
C LEU A 69 3.64 16.57 14.83
N MET A 70 3.84 16.22 16.11
CA MET A 70 2.79 16.22 17.13
C MET A 70 2.38 17.63 17.57
N SER A 71 3.22 18.65 17.41
CA SER A 71 2.83 20.04 17.69
C SER A 71 1.78 20.57 16.71
N ASN A 72 1.57 19.88 15.59
CA ASN A 72 0.47 20.15 14.69
C ASN A 72 -0.78 19.37 15.17
N ASP A 73 -1.84 20.09 15.52
CA ASP A 73 -3.13 19.52 15.95
C ASP A 73 -3.78 18.60 14.89
N THR A 74 -3.26 18.58 13.66
CA THR A 74 -3.68 17.63 12.61
C THR A 74 -3.54 16.19 13.09
N VAL A 75 -2.41 15.80 13.69
CA VAL A 75 -2.20 14.42 14.12
C VAL A 75 -3.18 14.03 15.23
N ARG A 76 -3.30 14.88 16.26
CA ARG A 76 -4.22 14.67 17.38
C ARG A 76 -5.65 14.48 16.90
N ARG A 77 -6.13 15.39 16.03
CA ARG A 77 -7.49 15.31 15.47
C ARG A 77 -7.73 14.06 14.63
N CYS A 78 -6.71 13.58 13.91
CA CYS A 78 -6.84 12.32 13.16
C CYS A 78 -7.00 11.12 14.11
N ILE A 79 -6.22 11.07 15.19
CA ILE A 79 -6.29 10.00 16.19
C ILE A 79 -7.63 10.04 16.94
N GLU A 80 -8.09 11.24 17.34
CA GLU A 80 -9.39 11.42 18.00
C GLU A 80 -10.54 10.90 17.13
N ARG A 81 -10.61 11.33 15.87
CA ARG A 81 -11.64 10.86 14.91
C ARG A 81 -11.50 9.39 14.53
N TYR A 82 -10.30 8.81 14.68
CA TYR A 82 -10.09 7.38 14.47
C TYR A 82 -10.74 6.55 15.59
N GLY A 83 -10.69 7.02 16.84
CA GLY A 83 -11.33 6.37 17.98
C GLY A 83 -12.86 6.26 17.88
N GLU A 84 -13.50 7.10 17.05
CA GLU A 84 -14.94 7.08 16.80
C GLU A 84 -15.38 6.06 15.72
N ARG A 85 -14.41 5.39 15.08
CA ARG A 85 -14.64 4.53 13.90
C ARG A 85 -14.19 3.11 14.15
N GLU A 86 -14.64 2.20 13.30
CA GLU A 86 -14.05 0.87 13.20
C GLU A 86 -12.55 1.01 12.85
N SER A 87 -11.71 0.23 13.53
CA SER A 87 -10.27 0.24 13.26
C SER A 87 -9.99 -0.16 11.81
N PHE A 88 -9.01 0.51 11.20
CA PHE A 88 -8.54 0.20 9.86
C PHE A 88 -8.07 -1.26 9.76
N GLU A 89 -7.42 -1.77 10.80
CA GLU A 89 -7.01 -3.18 10.82
C GLU A 89 -8.21 -4.12 10.74
N ALA A 90 -9.32 -3.81 11.43
CA ALA A 90 -10.55 -4.59 11.32
C ALA A 90 -11.16 -4.51 9.91
N THR A 91 -11.18 -3.33 9.29
CA THR A 91 -11.63 -3.15 7.90
C THR A 91 -10.83 -4.02 6.93
N VAL A 92 -9.50 -3.98 7.01
CA VAL A 92 -8.61 -4.77 6.14
C VAL A 92 -8.68 -6.27 6.44
N ASN A 93 -8.90 -6.66 7.71
CA ASN A 93 -9.11 -8.06 8.08
C ASN A 93 -10.44 -8.59 7.53
N GLY A 94 -11.52 -7.80 7.59
CA GLY A 94 -12.79 -8.12 6.95
C GLY A 94 -12.62 -8.33 5.45
N LEU A 95 -11.92 -7.40 4.80
CA LEU A 95 -11.57 -7.48 3.39
C LEU A 95 -10.77 -8.74 3.04
N SER A 96 -9.77 -9.08 3.86
CA SER A 96 -8.94 -10.27 3.67
C SER A 96 -9.81 -11.54 3.65
N LYS A 97 -10.76 -11.64 4.58
CA LYS A 97 -11.69 -12.78 4.66
C LYS A 97 -12.64 -12.85 3.45
N GLU A 98 -13.14 -11.71 2.99
CA GLU A 98 -14.00 -11.64 1.80
C GLU A 98 -13.27 -12.09 0.54
N VAL A 99 -12.04 -11.59 0.34
CA VAL A 99 -11.17 -11.99 -0.77
C VAL A 99 -10.82 -13.47 -0.69
N GLU A 100 -10.44 -13.96 0.50
CA GLU A 100 -10.14 -15.38 0.73
C GLU A 100 -11.33 -16.27 0.35
N THR A 101 -12.51 -15.96 0.87
CA THR A 101 -13.74 -16.72 0.61
C THR A 101 -14.07 -16.72 -0.88
N SER A 102 -13.93 -15.56 -1.53
CA SER A 102 -14.28 -15.41 -2.94
C SER A 102 -13.29 -16.11 -3.86
N LEU A 103 -11.98 -16.00 -3.61
CA LEU A 103 -10.95 -16.66 -4.41
C LEU A 103 -11.04 -18.18 -4.30
N ASN A 104 -11.22 -18.73 -3.09
CA ASN A 104 -11.41 -20.17 -2.93
C ASN A 104 -12.67 -20.70 -3.62
N ARG A 105 -13.71 -19.87 -3.78
CA ARG A 105 -14.93 -20.22 -4.52
C ARG A 105 -14.75 -20.14 -6.03
N LEU A 106 -14.04 -19.12 -6.51
CA LEU A 106 -13.99 -18.75 -7.93
C LEU A 106 -12.82 -19.38 -8.69
N VAL A 107 -11.72 -19.67 -8.01
CA VAL A 107 -10.50 -20.25 -8.60
C VAL A 107 -9.97 -21.45 -7.78
N PRO A 108 -10.81 -22.47 -7.49
CA PRO A 108 -10.44 -23.62 -6.67
C PRO A 108 -9.27 -24.45 -7.25
N GLU A 109 -9.01 -24.34 -8.56
CA GLU A 109 -7.92 -25.01 -9.27
C GLU A 109 -6.52 -24.56 -8.82
N TYR A 110 -6.39 -23.40 -8.18
CA TYR A 110 -5.13 -22.90 -7.60
C TYR A 110 -4.85 -23.44 -6.19
N GLY A 111 -5.69 -24.35 -5.71
CA GLY A 111 -5.61 -24.93 -4.38
C GLY A 111 -6.11 -23.97 -3.30
N GLN A 112 -5.76 -24.26 -2.05
CA GLN A 112 -6.26 -23.46 -0.92
C GLN A 112 -5.55 -22.11 -0.90
N ILE A 113 -6.32 -21.04 -1.01
CA ILE A 113 -5.83 -19.66 -0.90
C ILE A 113 -6.15 -19.18 0.52
N SER A 114 -5.17 -18.62 1.21
CA SER A 114 -5.37 -17.91 2.48
C SER A 114 -4.90 -16.47 2.33
N VAL A 115 -5.60 -15.53 2.96
CA VAL A 115 -5.31 -14.10 2.86
C VAL A 115 -5.13 -13.54 4.27
N SER A 116 -4.04 -12.82 4.50
CA SER A 116 -3.82 -12.11 5.76
C SER A 116 -3.29 -10.71 5.52
N SER A 117 -3.50 -9.83 6.49
CA SER A 117 -2.90 -8.51 6.49
C SER A 117 -1.64 -8.49 7.36
N LEU A 118 -0.65 -7.73 6.94
CA LEU A 118 0.56 -7.46 7.69
C LEU A 118 0.78 -5.94 7.76
N PHE A 119 0.69 -5.42 8.98
CA PHE A 119 0.94 -4.02 9.27
C PHE A 119 2.36 -3.82 9.81
N TYR A 120 3.05 -2.81 9.29
CA TYR A 120 4.39 -2.46 9.79
C TYR A 120 4.34 -1.90 11.20
N PHE A 121 3.40 -0.97 11.43
CA PHE A 121 3.05 -0.44 12.74
C PHE A 121 1.80 -1.18 13.23
N ASP A 122 2.03 -2.27 13.94
CA ASP A 122 0.99 -2.94 14.72
C ASP A 122 1.54 -3.19 16.11
N ASP A 123 0.92 -2.50 17.07
CA ASP A 123 1.32 -2.40 18.46
C ASP A 123 0.90 -3.63 19.30
N LEU A 124 0.08 -4.53 18.76
CA LEU A 124 -0.57 -5.61 19.53
C LEU A 124 0.00 -7.01 19.28
N SER A 125 0.74 -7.21 18.17
CA SER A 125 1.02 -8.55 17.64
C SER A 125 2.52 -8.87 17.51
N GLY A 126 3.38 -8.35 18.39
CA GLY A 126 4.83 -8.56 18.35
C GLY A 126 5.58 -7.65 17.38
N THR A 127 6.85 -7.95 17.08
CA THR A 127 7.61 -7.14 16.10
C THR A 127 7.18 -7.47 14.66
N PHE A 128 7.43 -6.54 13.72
CA PHE A 128 7.17 -6.78 12.31
C PHE A 128 7.91 -8.02 11.78
N GLN A 129 9.17 -8.18 12.21
CA GLN A 129 10.02 -9.31 11.86
C GLN A 129 9.45 -10.64 12.37
N ASP A 130 8.97 -10.68 13.61
CA ASP A 130 8.34 -11.87 14.19
C ASP A 130 7.10 -12.29 13.38
N ARG A 131 6.29 -11.31 12.96
CA ARG A 131 5.10 -11.57 12.14
C ARG A 131 5.44 -12.08 10.76
N VAL A 132 6.43 -11.50 10.08
CA VAL A 132 6.93 -12.03 8.79
C VAL A 132 7.40 -13.47 8.99
N ASN A 133 8.19 -13.75 10.02
CA ASN A 133 8.67 -15.10 10.31
C ASN A 133 7.55 -16.09 10.61
N SER A 134 6.48 -15.64 11.27
CA SER A 134 5.27 -16.45 11.49
C SER A 134 4.65 -16.85 10.15
N ILE A 135 4.48 -15.89 9.22
CA ILE A 135 3.96 -16.14 7.87
C ILE A 135 4.85 -17.12 7.10
N LEU A 136 6.18 -16.97 7.17
CA LEU A 136 7.12 -17.85 6.47
C LEU A 136 7.13 -19.30 7.01
N ARG A 137 6.68 -19.49 8.26
CA ARG A 137 6.53 -20.82 8.88
C ARG A 137 5.18 -21.46 8.59
N GLU A 138 4.22 -20.72 8.03
CA GLU A 138 3.01 -21.32 7.51
C GLU A 138 3.37 -22.24 6.34
N ARG A 139 2.75 -23.43 6.29
CA ARG A 139 3.01 -24.45 5.25
C ARG A 139 2.37 -24.08 3.91
N SER A 140 2.78 -22.94 3.36
CA SER A 140 2.34 -22.43 2.06
C SER A 140 3.38 -22.73 1.00
N SER A 141 2.94 -23.29 -0.13
CA SER A 141 3.81 -23.56 -1.29
C SER A 141 4.18 -22.27 -2.03
N HIS A 142 3.34 -21.24 -1.93
CA HIS A 142 3.56 -19.94 -2.54
C HIS A 142 3.09 -18.82 -1.61
N ILE A 143 3.92 -17.79 -1.45
CA ILE A 143 3.61 -16.58 -0.69
C ILE A 143 3.67 -15.37 -1.63
N VAL A 144 2.57 -14.62 -1.70
CA VAL A 144 2.43 -13.42 -2.53
C VAL A 144 2.31 -12.20 -1.63
N PHE A 145 3.24 -11.26 -1.74
CA PHE A 145 3.15 -9.98 -1.02
C PHE A 145 2.52 -8.91 -1.91
N MET A 146 1.60 -8.12 -1.35
CA MET A 146 0.91 -7.07 -2.09
C MET A 146 0.65 -5.83 -1.22
N PRO A 147 1.29 -4.69 -1.51
CA PRO A 147 0.95 -3.42 -0.89
C PRO A 147 -0.47 -2.96 -1.27
N LEU A 148 -1.21 -2.47 -0.27
CA LEU A 148 -2.53 -1.86 -0.48
C LEU A 148 -2.46 -0.46 -1.12
N TYR A 149 -1.25 0.08 -1.33
CA TYR A 149 -1.02 1.27 -2.13
C TYR A 149 -0.99 0.89 -3.61
N SER A 150 -2.01 1.30 -4.37
CA SER A 150 -2.12 0.99 -5.81
C SER A 150 -1.03 1.67 -6.64
N HIS A 151 -0.66 2.89 -6.25
CA HIS A 151 0.39 3.70 -6.87
C HIS A 151 1.74 3.42 -6.23
N PHE A 152 2.71 2.98 -7.02
CA PHE A 152 4.05 2.74 -6.52
C PHE A 152 4.72 4.04 -6.07
N SER A 153 5.32 4.02 -4.89
CA SER A 153 6.30 5.02 -4.46
C SER A 153 7.35 4.40 -3.56
N ASN A 154 8.58 4.93 -3.61
CA ASN A 154 9.69 4.39 -2.83
C ASN A 154 9.48 4.52 -1.32
N SER A 155 8.72 5.53 -0.87
CA SER A 155 8.46 5.79 0.55
C SER A 155 7.16 5.16 1.07
N LEU A 156 6.33 4.61 0.18
CA LEU A 156 5.14 3.82 0.55
C LEU A 156 5.35 2.35 0.24
N SER A 157 4.83 1.87 -0.91
CA SER A 157 4.90 0.47 -1.32
C SER A 157 6.34 -0.05 -1.36
N GLY A 158 7.27 0.72 -1.94
CA GLY A 158 8.67 0.34 -2.04
C GLY A 158 9.37 0.15 -0.69
N ALA A 159 9.02 0.97 0.31
CA ALA A 159 9.57 0.83 1.66
C ALA A 159 9.08 -0.45 2.34
N LEU A 160 7.78 -0.75 2.27
CA LEU A 160 7.21 -1.99 2.82
C LEU A 160 7.79 -3.23 2.14
N ILE A 161 7.91 -3.21 0.81
CA ILE A 161 8.52 -4.29 0.04
C ILE A 161 9.96 -4.53 0.48
N ARG A 162 10.76 -3.47 0.65
CA ARG A 162 12.15 -3.58 1.09
C ARG A 162 12.25 -4.20 2.48
N LEU A 163 11.40 -3.77 3.42
CA LEU A 163 11.38 -4.29 4.79
C LEU A 163 11.05 -5.79 4.82
N VAL A 164 10.08 -6.23 4.02
CA VAL A 164 9.75 -7.66 3.88
C VAL A 164 10.89 -8.42 3.21
N ALA A 165 11.43 -7.90 2.10
CA ALA A 165 12.51 -8.55 1.36
C ALA A 165 13.75 -8.75 2.24
N GLN A 166 14.14 -7.73 3.01
CA GLN A 166 15.24 -7.81 3.96
C GLN A 166 15.00 -8.92 4.99
N GLN A 167 13.82 -8.99 5.59
CA GLN A 167 13.51 -10.03 6.58
C GLN A 167 13.53 -11.43 5.97
N ILE A 168 13.04 -11.58 4.72
CA ILE A 168 13.10 -12.86 3.99
C ILE A 168 14.55 -13.25 3.72
N GLU A 169 15.38 -12.32 3.25
CA GLU A 169 16.81 -12.56 3.00
C GLU A 169 17.56 -12.99 4.26
N GLU A 170 17.27 -12.35 5.40
CA GLU A 170 17.89 -12.69 6.69
C GLU A 170 17.42 -14.04 7.23
N SER A 171 16.18 -14.45 6.93
CA SER A 171 15.55 -15.63 7.54
C SER A 171 15.57 -16.88 6.68
N THR A 172 15.92 -16.79 5.39
CA THR A 172 15.73 -17.90 4.44
C THR A 172 16.87 -17.99 3.43
N ILE A 173 17.09 -19.18 2.89
CA ILE A 173 18.16 -19.44 1.91
C ILE A 173 17.53 -19.71 0.53
N PRO A 174 18.04 -19.10 -0.56
CA PRO A 174 17.57 -19.38 -1.91
C PRO A 174 17.93 -20.81 -2.32
N LEU A 175 17.02 -21.49 -3.03
CA LEU A 175 17.33 -22.78 -3.63
C LEU A 175 18.30 -22.60 -4.82
N SER A 176 19.42 -23.32 -4.76
CA SER A 176 20.43 -23.33 -5.81
C SER A 176 19.84 -23.82 -7.14
N GLY A 177 19.99 -23.01 -8.20
CA GLY A 177 19.46 -23.32 -9.53
C GLY A 177 18.15 -22.61 -9.90
N SER A 178 17.52 -21.86 -8.98
CA SER A 178 16.46 -20.92 -9.34
C SER A 178 17.07 -19.69 -10.03
N LYS A 179 16.51 -19.27 -11.17
CA LYS A 179 17.02 -18.12 -11.94
C LYS A 179 16.87 -16.79 -11.19
N ASP A 180 15.83 -16.68 -10.36
CA ASP A 180 15.38 -15.41 -9.80
C ASP A 180 15.41 -15.37 -8.26
N ASN A 181 16.06 -16.35 -7.60
CA ASN A 181 16.10 -16.48 -6.13
C ASN A 181 14.72 -16.49 -5.43
N SER A 182 13.65 -16.69 -6.20
CA SER A 182 12.25 -16.65 -5.76
C SER A 182 11.83 -17.91 -5.03
N GLN A 183 12.47 -19.05 -5.31
CA GLN A 183 12.32 -20.28 -4.55
C GLN A 183 13.28 -20.29 -3.38
N ARG A 184 12.74 -20.44 -2.17
CA ARG A 184 13.49 -20.32 -0.92
C ARG A 184 13.09 -21.44 0.02
N PHE A 185 13.98 -21.74 0.96
CA PHE A 185 13.69 -22.67 2.05
C PHE A 185 14.05 -22.04 3.39
N LEU A 186 13.31 -22.43 4.41
CA LEU A 186 13.55 -22.00 5.78
C LEU A 186 14.59 -22.95 6.42
N PRO A 187 15.75 -22.44 6.89
CA PRO A 187 16.78 -23.26 7.53
C PRO A 187 16.22 -24.05 8.71
N ASN A 188 16.75 -25.25 8.94
CA ASN A 188 16.31 -26.15 10.01
C ASN A 188 14.82 -26.55 9.95
N SER A 189 14.20 -26.46 8.77
CA SER A 189 12.84 -26.93 8.53
C SER A 189 12.74 -27.75 7.23
N ASP A 190 11.59 -28.39 7.06
CA ASP A 190 11.15 -29.04 5.82
C ASP A 190 10.38 -28.09 4.88
N ILE A 191 10.31 -26.81 5.23
CA ILE A 191 9.49 -25.82 4.53
C ILE A 191 10.28 -25.20 3.38
N SER A 192 9.76 -25.35 2.17
CA SER A 192 10.16 -24.60 0.98
C SER A 192 8.95 -23.93 0.33
N PHE A 193 9.18 -22.76 -0.23
CA PHE A 193 8.14 -21.97 -0.85
C PHE A 193 8.69 -21.08 -1.97
N ARG A 194 7.80 -20.69 -2.86
CA ARG A 194 8.03 -19.57 -3.78
C ARG A 194 7.59 -18.28 -3.10
N VAL A 195 8.30 -17.18 -3.37
CA VAL A 195 7.88 -15.82 -3.03
C VAL A 195 7.62 -15.05 -4.33
N SER A 196 6.52 -14.30 -4.38
CA SER A 196 6.25 -13.34 -5.44
C SER A 196 5.67 -12.03 -4.89
N LEU A 197 5.63 -11.01 -5.75
CA LEU A 197 5.31 -9.65 -5.36
C LEU A 197 4.41 -8.96 -6.39
N ILE A 198 3.28 -8.43 -5.94
CA ILE A 198 2.47 -7.49 -6.70
C ILE A 198 2.85 -6.08 -6.24
N HIS A 199 3.83 -5.46 -6.91
CA HIS A 199 4.43 -4.19 -6.46
C HIS A 199 3.61 -2.94 -6.85
N ARG A 200 2.78 -3.04 -7.88
CA ARG A 200 1.91 -1.96 -8.37
C ARG A 200 0.67 -2.54 -9.03
N TRP A 201 -0.44 -1.82 -8.92
CA TRP A 201 -1.72 -2.23 -9.53
C TRP A 201 -2.59 -1.01 -9.89
N ASN A 202 -1.96 0.17 -10.04
CA ASN A 202 -2.62 1.43 -10.39
C ASN A 202 -3.35 1.40 -11.74
N SER A 203 -2.88 0.60 -12.69
CA SER A 203 -3.50 0.49 -14.03
C SER A 203 -4.68 -0.48 -14.08
N HIS A 204 -5.06 -1.08 -12.95
CA HIS A 204 -6.13 -2.06 -12.94
C HIS A 204 -7.50 -1.42 -13.28
N PRO A 205 -8.28 -1.97 -14.22
CA PRO A 205 -9.56 -1.39 -14.65
C PRO A 205 -10.57 -1.17 -13.52
N MET A 206 -10.53 -2.01 -12.48
CA MET A 206 -11.41 -1.84 -11.30
C MET A 206 -11.20 -0.51 -10.59
N ILE A 207 -10.00 0.11 -10.67
CA ILE A 207 -9.76 1.43 -10.07
C ILE A 207 -10.55 2.51 -10.80
N SER A 208 -10.50 2.53 -12.14
CA SER A 208 -11.25 3.54 -12.89
C SER A 208 -12.75 3.30 -12.76
N GLN A 209 -13.19 2.04 -12.82
CA GLN A 209 -14.59 1.67 -12.61
C GLN A 209 -15.09 2.07 -11.21
N PHE A 210 -14.31 1.85 -10.16
CA PHE A 210 -14.68 2.25 -8.80
C PHE A 210 -14.96 3.75 -8.71
N TRP A 211 -14.03 4.58 -9.20
CA TRP A 211 -14.21 6.02 -9.17
C TRP A 211 -15.31 6.50 -10.10
N ARG A 212 -15.48 5.86 -11.27
CA ARG A 212 -16.59 6.12 -12.18
C ARG A 212 -17.93 5.91 -11.47
N THR A 213 -18.16 4.75 -10.86
CA THR A 213 -19.42 4.44 -10.14
C THR A 213 -19.68 5.43 -9.01
N ASN A 214 -18.64 5.91 -8.33
CA ASN A 214 -18.77 6.91 -7.26
C ASN A 214 -19.12 8.32 -7.78
N LEU A 215 -18.83 8.60 -9.05
CA LEU A 215 -18.98 9.89 -9.71
C LEU A 215 -20.19 9.98 -10.64
N GLU A 216 -20.58 8.88 -11.29
CA GLU A 216 -21.55 8.84 -12.40
C GLU A 216 -22.87 9.57 -12.07
N ASP A 217 -23.48 9.27 -10.92
CA ASP A 217 -24.74 9.92 -10.49
C ASP A 217 -24.57 11.39 -10.08
N LYS A 218 -23.34 11.80 -9.77
CA LYS A 218 -23.05 13.12 -9.20
C LYS A 218 -22.40 14.05 -10.20
N VAL A 219 -21.81 13.56 -11.29
CA VAL A 219 -21.02 14.36 -12.24
C VAL A 219 -21.85 15.47 -12.86
N LYS A 220 -23.15 15.26 -13.09
CA LYS A 220 -24.10 16.27 -13.58
C LYS A 220 -24.37 17.40 -12.58
N GLN A 221 -24.07 17.19 -11.30
CA GLN A 221 -24.26 18.18 -10.23
C GLN A 221 -23.03 19.08 -10.02
N PHE A 222 -21.93 18.77 -10.70
CA PHE A 222 -20.66 19.45 -10.57
C PHE A 222 -20.23 20.07 -11.88
N GLU A 223 -19.57 21.22 -11.81
CA GLU A 223 -18.98 21.88 -12.98
C GLU A 223 -17.54 21.47 -13.24
N GLY A 224 -16.90 20.83 -12.27
CA GLY A 224 -15.54 20.38 -12.41
C GLY A 224 -15.15 19.38 -11.35
N VAL A 225 -14.09 18.65 -11.64
CA VAL A 225 -13.54 17.61 -10.78
C VAL A 225 -12.12 17.97 -10.37
N LEU A 226 -11.89 18.11 -9.07
CA LEU A 226 -10.58 18.23 -8.48
C LEU A 226 -10.17 16.88 -7.90
N PHE A 227 -9.34 16.15 -8.62
CA PHE A 227 -8.67 14.97 -8.06
C PHE A 227 -7.62 15.44 -7.05
N VAL A 228 -7.56 14.79 -5.90
CA VAL A 228 -6.57 15.07 -4.85
C VAL A 228 -5.78 13.84 -4.49
N ALA A 229 -4.49 14.01 -4.23
CA ALA A 229 -3.59 12.95 -3.80
C ALA A 229 -2.55 13.50 -2.81
N PRO A 230 -2.10 12.69 -1.83
CA PRO A 230 -1.01 13.11 -0.96
C PRO A 230 0.26 13.31 -1.78
N VAL A 231 1.09 14.26 -1.38
CA VAL A 231 2.40 14.45 -2.00
C VAL A 231 3.34 13.34 -1.55
N VAL A 232 4.09 12.78 -2.50
CA VAL A 232 5.23 11.91 -2.21
C VAL A 232 6.50 12.72 -2.46
N ARG A 233 7.40 12.77 -1.49
CA ARG A 233 8.69 13.45 -1.61
C ARG A 233 9.81 12.43 -1.77
N GLY A 234 10.93 12.90 -2.33
CA GLY A 234 12.12 12.09 -2.57
C GLY A 234 12.09 11.36 -3.91
N CYS A 235 12.94 10.33 -4.03
CA CYS A 235 13.12 9.56 -5.25
C CYS A 235 11.82 8.81 -5.62
N GLY A 236 11.42 8.81 -6.89
CA GLY A 236 10.19 8.14 -7.35
C GLY A 236 8.94 9.02 -7.36
N ASN A 237 9.04 10.30 -6.99
CA ASN A 237 7.91 11.23 -6.98
C ASN A 237 7.34 11.45 -8.39
N THR A 238 8.19 11.58 -9.40
CA THR A 238 7.77 11.79 -10.80
C THR A 238 6.93 10.61 -11.31
N GLU A 239 7.38 9.39 -11.07
CA GLU A 239 6.66 8.16 -11.44
C GLU A 239 5.32 8.04 -10.69
N TYR A 240 5.30 8.36 -9.40
CA TYR A 240 4.07 8.41 -8.61
C TYR A 240 3.08 9.41 -9.22
N ARG A 241 3.54 10.64 -9.52
CA ARG A 241 2.69 11.69 -10.12
C ARG A 241 2.13 11.29 -11.47
N HIS A 242 2.96 10.75 -12.36
CA HIS A 242 2.48 10.24 -13.65
C HIS A 242 1.47 9.11 -13.49
N SER A 243 1.70 8.21 -12.54
CA SER A 243 0.78 7.10 -12.21
C SER A 243 -0.57 7.61 -11.72
N VAL A 244 -0.59 8.62 -10.84
CA VAL A 244 -1.82 9.26 -10.35
C VAL A 244 -2.53 10.00 -11.48
N TRP A 245 -1.80 10.79 -12.28
CA TRP A 245 -2.36 11.51 -13.41
C TRP A 245 -3.03 10.58 -14.43
N ALA A 246 -2.37 9.48 -14.78
CA ALA A 246 -2.91 8.48 -15.70
C ALA A 246 -4.19 7.81 -15.16
N ASN A 247 -4.34 7.67 -13.84
CA ASN A 247 -5.58 7.18 -13.24
C ASN A 247 -6.71 8.20 -13.35
N CYS A 248 -6.44 9.49 -13.09
CA CYS A 248 -7.41 10.56 -13.30
C CYS A 248 -7.89 10.59 -14.75
N GLU A 249 -6.96 10.51 -15.71
CA GLU A 249 -7.28 10.50 -17.14
C GLU A 249 -8.17 9.31 -17.52
N ARG A 250 -7.87 8.10 -17.03
CA ARG A 250 -8.71 6.91 -17.25
C ARG A 250 -10.11 7.08 -16.66
N VAL A 251 -10.24 7.57 -15.43
CA VAL A 251 -11.54 7.84 -14.81
C VAL A 251 -12.35 8.82 -15.64
N MET A 252 -11.73 9.91 -16.11
CA MET A 252 -12.40 10.94 -16.90
C MET A 252 -12.80 10.44 -18.29
N SER A 253 -11.96 9.62 -18.93
CA SER A 253 -12.28 8.95 -20.19
C SER A 253 -13.48 8.00 -20.02
N ASP A 254 -13.51 7.21 -18.94
CA ASP A 254 -14.55 6.22 -18.67
C ASP A 254 -15.89 6.87 -18.26
N LEU A 255 -15.89 8.09 -17.74
CA LEU A 255 -17.09 8.82 -17.33
C LEU A 255 -17.94 9.31 -18.51
N GLY A 256 -17.37 9.41 -19.72
CA GLY A 256 -18.10 9.82 -20.93
C GLY A 256 -18.70 11.23 -20.90
N HIS A 257 -18.42 12.03 -19.86
CA HIS A 257 -18.94 13.38 -19.66
C HIS A 257 -17.80 14.40 -19.62
N PRO A 258 -17.77 15.38 -20.54
CA PRO A 258 -16.69 16.36 -20.60
C PRO A 258 -16.88 17.42 -19.51
N VAL A 259 -16.32 17.16 -18.32
CA VAL A 259 -16.17 18.18 -17.26
C VAL A 259 -14.70 18.55 -17.10
N PRO A 260 -14.37 19.85 -16.91
CA PRO A 260 -13.01 20.27 -16.65
C PRO A 260 -12.51 19.62 -15.36
N TRP A 261 -11.27 19.16 -15.38
CA TRP A 261 -10.67 18.51 -14.24
C TRP A 261 -9.23 18.95 -14.01
N LYS A 262 -8.80 18.87 -12.76
CA LYS A 262 -7.44 19.15 -12.31
C LYS A 262 -7.01 18.13 -11.27
N ILE A 263 -5.70 17.98 -11.11
CA ILE A 263 -5.10 17.26 -9.99
C ILE A 263 -4.49 18.27 -9.03
N GLY A 264 -4.66 18.08 -7.73
CA GLY A 264 -4.05 18.89 -6.69
C GLY A 264 -3.42 18.03 -5.61
N PHE A 265 -2.20 18.37 -5.19
CA PHE A 265 -1.50 17.64 -4.14
C PHE A 265 -1.65 18.29 -2.77
N TYR A 266 -1.62 17.50 -1.71
CA TYR A 266 -1.71 17.97 -0.32
C TYR A 266 -0.72 17.24 0.59
N ASN A 267 -0.43 17.82 1.76
CA ASN A 267 0.36 17.16 2.80
C ASN A 267 -0.52 16.19 3.57
N SER A 268 -0.13 14.91 3.59
CA SER A 268 -0.76 13.86 4.38
C SER A 268 -0.77 14.22 5.87
N TRP A 269 -1.60 13.56 6.66
CA TRP A 269 -1.66 13.75 8.11
C TRP A 269 -0.31 13.54 8.84
N ASP A 270 0.55 12.66 8.31
CA ASP A 270 1.88 12.31 8.86
C ASP A 270 3.03 13.11 8.24
N ASP A 271 2.73 14.08 7.37
CA ASP A 271 3.74 14.90 6.69
C ASP A 271 4.07 16.20 7.42
N TRP A 272 5.29 16.71 7.19
CA TRP A 272 5.58 18.09 7.53
C TRP A 272 4.73 19.06 6.70
N PRO A 273 4.28 20.19 7.29
CA PRO A 273 3.45 21.18 6.61
C PRO A 273 4.27 22.04 5.64
N ILE A 274 5.01 21.41 4.73
CA ILE A 274 5.84 22.08 3.73
C ILE A 274 4.92 22.61 2.62
N PRO A 275 5.05 23.89 2.23
CA PRO A 275 4.27 24.45 1.12
C PRO A 275 4.45 23.62 -0.16
N ILE A 276 3.35 23.30 -0.82
CA ILE A 276 3.34 22.74 -2.16
C ILE A 276 3.12 23.91 -3.11
N ALA A 277 3.98 24.04 -4.11
CA ALA A 277 3.95 25.15 -5.07
C ALA A 277 2.68 25.11 -5.96
N CYS A 278 2.78 25.47 -7.23
CA CYS A 278 1.64 25.60 -8.16
C CYS A 278 0.75 24.35 -8.30
N GLU A 279 1.24 23.18 -7.88
CA GLU A 279 0.52 21.89 -7.92
C GLU A 279 -0.30 21.60 -6.65
N GLY A 280 -0.25 22.48 -5.64
CA GLY A 280 -1.04 22.32 -4.42
C GLY A 280 -2.54 22.36 -4.69
N TYR A 281 -3.32 21.61 -3.92
CA TYR A 281 -4.78 21.53 -4.06
C TYR A 281 -5.46 22.91 -4.05
N SER A 282 -4.93 23.87 -3.28
CA SER A 282 -5.44 25.24 -3.20
C SER A 282 -5.19 26.06 -4.47
N CYS A 283 -4.02 25.90 -5.11
CA CYS A 283 -3.71 26.55 -6.38
C CYS A 283 -4.57 25.97 -7.51
N GLN A 284 -4.72 24.64 -7.51
CA GLN A 284 -5.46 23.91 -8.54
C GLN A 284 -6.96 24.12 -8.41
N SER A 285 -7.48 24.20 -7.19
CA SER A 285 -8.88 24.59 -6.94
C SER A 285 -9.16 26.00 -7.43
N ARG A 286 -8.30 26.99 -7.10
CA ARG A 286 -8.45 28.36 -7.60
C ARG A 286 -8.36 28.44 -9.13
N SER A 287 -7.47 27.67 -9.76
CA SER A 287 -7.35 27.62 -11.22
C SER A 287 -8.60 27.02 -11.88
N LEU A 288 -9.20 26.00 -11.27
CA LEU A 288 -10.43 25.38 -11.75
C LEU A 288 -11.64 26.30 -11.54
N ILE A 289 -11.73 26.97 -10.40
CA ILE A 289 -12.83 27.85 -10.02
C ILE A 289 -12.74 29.21 -10.73
N GLY A 290 -11.56 29.81 -10.85
CA GLY A 290 -11.38 31.12 -11.49
C GLY A 290 -11.75 31.16 -12.97
N LYS A 291 -11.92 30.00 -13.60
CA LYS A 291 -12.44 29.86 -14.97
C LYS A 291 -13.97 29.85 -15.04
N HIS A 292 -14.67 29.76 -13.91
CA HIS A 292 -16.12 29.63 -13.82
C HIS A 292 -16.66 30.53 -12.69
N PRO A 293 -17.17 31.74 -12.99
CA PRO A 293 -17.74 32.61 -11.98
C PRO A 293 -18.88 31.90 -11.24
N PHE A 294 -18.81 31.94 -9.92
CA PHE A 294 -19.48 31.06 -8.97
C PHE A 294 -21.02 31.00 -9.11
N GLU A 295 -21.52 29.83 -9.53
CA GLU A 295 -22.79 29.27 -9.05
C GLU A 295 -22.72 27.78 -8.67
N LYS A 296 -21.66 27.03 -9.06
CA LYS A 296 -21.71 25.56 -8.97
C LYS A 296 -20.53 24.89 -8.27
N ARG A 297 -20.79 23.63 -7.93
CA ARG A 297 -20.06 22.78 -7.00
C ARG A 297 -18.87 22.12 -7.74
N VAL A 298 -17.70 22.09 -7.11
CA VAL A 298 -16.57 21.25 -7.56
C VAL A 298 -16.57 19.95 -6.75
N ALA A 299 -16.43 18.82 -7.44
CA ALA A 299 -16.23 17.53 -6.80
C ALA A 299 -14.76 17.37 -6.39
N VAL A 300 -14.50 16.97 -5.15
CA VAL A 300 -13.16 16.49 -4.76
C VAL A 300 -13.12 14.97 -4.69
N VAL A 301 -12.15 14.39 -5.39
CA VAL A 301 -11.98 12.94 -5.50
C VAL A 301 -10.60 12.56 -4.97
N PRO A 302 -10.49 11.87 -3.83
CA PRO A 302 -9.21 11.39 -3.32
C PRO A 302 -8.76 10.16 -4.11
N ILE A 303 -8.25 10.36 -5.32
CA ILE A 303 -8.05 9.33 -6.36
C ILE A 303 -7.21 8.13 -5.91
N THR A 304 -6.34 8.32 -4.92
CA THR A 304 -5.45 7.27 -4.39
C THR A 304 -6.02 6.52 -3.19
N ALA A 305 -7.12 7.02 -2.59
CA ALA A 305 -7.70 6.46 -1.38
C ALA A 305 -8.84 5.48 -1.71
N LEU A 306 -8.46 4.22 -1.96
CA LEU A 306 -9.40 3.11 -2.20
C LEU A 306 -9.98 2.53 -0.90
N LEU A 307 -9.27 2.74 0.21
CA LEU A 307 -9.69 2.40 1.57
C LEU A 307 -9.79 3.69 2.40
N PRO A 308 -10.71 3.76 3.38
CA PRO A 308 -10.74 4.86 4.34
C PRO A 308 -9.43 4.93 5.14
N ASP A 309 -8.90 6.13 5.28
CA ASP A 309 -7.65 6.44 5.98
C ASP A 309 -7.72 7.80 6.69
N PHE A 310 -6.72 8.12 7.50
CA PHE A 310 -6.66 9.39 8.26
C PHE A 310 -6.82 10.61 7.34
N ASP A 311 -6.37 10.50 6.09
CA ASP A 311 -6.51 11.57 5.12
C ASP A 311 -7.97 11.79 4.71
N THR A 312 -8.67 10.73 4.34
CA THR A 312 -10.05 10.80 3.82
C THR A 312 -11.09 11.13 4.88
N PHE A 313 -10.95 10.61 6.11
CA PHE A 313 -11.93 10.89 7.16
C PHE A 313 -11.60 12.10 8.04
N SER A 314 -10.35 12.58 8.05
CA SER A 314 -9.95 13.71 8.88
C SER A 314 -9.25 14.85 8.11
N ARG A 315 -8.11 14.56 7.46
CA ARG A 315 -7.26 15.61 6.87
C ARG A 315 -7.95 16.40 5.77
N LEU A 316 -8.51 15.71 4.78
CA LEU A 316 -9.15 16.30 3.62
C LEU A 316 -10.41 17.07 4.00
N PRO A 317 -11.31 16.55 4.86
CA PRO A 317 -12.38 17.36 5.43
C PRO A 317 -11.88 18.69 5.99
N ASP A 318 -10.85 18.68 6.84
CA ASP A 318 -10.30 19.90 7.46
C ASP A 318 -9.69 20.86 6.44
N LEU A 319 -9.00 20.35 5.41
CA LEU A 319 -8.45 21.17 4.33
C LEU A 319 -9.53 21.87 3.49
N LEU A 320 -10.74 21.31 3.44
CA LEU A 320 -11.79 21.72 2.51
C LEU A 320 -12.99 22.41 3.19
N GLN A 321 -12.99 22.53 4.53
CA GLN A 321 -14.08 23.14 5.33
C GLN A 321 -14.57 24.50 4.81
N ASN A 322 -13.66 25.33 4.29
CA ASN A 322 -13.96 26.70 3.86
C ASN A 322 -14.14 26.85 2.35
N THR A 323 -14.47 25.78 1.64
CA THR A 323 -14.55 25.78 0.17
C THR A 323 -15.92 25.34 -0.32
N VAL A 324 -16.37 25.84 -1.47
CA VAL A 324 -17.64 25.44 -2.15
C VAL A 324 -17.52 24.01 -2.75
N ILE A 325 -16.55 23.24 -2.27
CA ILE A 325 -16.10 21.98 -2.82
C ILE A 325 -16.70 20.86 -1.99
N ARG A 326 -17.25 19.84 -2.66
CA ARG A 326 -17.82 18.67 -1.99
C ARG A 326 -16.92 17.47 -2.19
N ILE A 327 -16.43 16.91 -1.09
CA ILE A 327 -15.70 15.64 -1.10
C ILE A 327 -16.66 14.52 -1.50
N ILE A 328 -16.27 13.76 -2.51
CA ILE A 328 -16.96 12.54 -2.92
C ILE A 328 -16.62 11.45 -1.92
N ARG A 329 -17.57 11.14 -1.05
CA ARG A 329 -17.51 9.93 -0.22
C ARG A 329 -17.83 8.70 -1.06
N ASN A 330 -17.10 7.63 -0.81
CA ASN A 330 -17.28 6.32 -1.43
C ASN A 330 -18.68 5.81 -1.08
N LYS A 331 -19.48 5.49 -2.11
CA LYS A 331 -20.80 4.85 -2.00
C LYS A 331 -20.68 3.35 -1.75
N SER A 332 -19.63 2.73 -2.29
CA SER A 332 -19.35 1.31 -2.21
C SER A 332 -17.94 1.06 -1.70
N SER A 333 -17.70 -0.13 -1.13
CA SER A 333 -16.34 -0.64 -0.93
C SER A 333 -15.68 -0.91 -2.28
N PHE A 334 -14.35 -0.81 -2.33
CA PHE A 334 -13.58 -1.23 -3.49
C PHE A 334 -13.59 -2.76 -3.56
N ASP A 335 -13.86 -3.33 -4.74
CA ASP A 335 -13.88 -4.77 -4.94
C ASP A 335 -12.46 -5.30 -5.18
N PHE A 336 -11.81 -5.71 -4.09
CA PHE A 336 -10.50 -6.34 -4.16
C PHE A 336 -10.56 -7.77 -4.72
N THR A 337 -11.69 -8.45 -4.65
CA THR A 337 -11.83 -9.82 -5.19
C THR A 337 -11.59 -9.81 -6.70
N ASN A 338 -12.25 -8.92 -7.43
CA ASN A 338 -12.06 -8.81 -8.88
C ASN A 338 -10.63 -8.38 -9.24
N LEU A 339 -10.00 -7.52 -8.44
CA LEU A 339 -8.58 -7.20 -8.56
C LEU A 339 -7.71 -8.46 -8.47
N PHE A 340 -7.94 -9.32 -7.48
CA PHE A 340 -7.18 -10.56 -7.34
C PHE A 340 -7.49 -11.56 -8.45
N LEU A 341 -8.74 -11.77 -8.84
CA LEU A 341 -9.10 -12.69 -9.93
C LEU A 341 -8.37 -12.35 -11.23
N HIS A 342 -8.35 -11.07 -11.62
CA HIS A 342 -7.63 -10.65 -12.82
C HIS A 342 -6.12 -10.91 -12.71
N ASN A 343 -5.52 -10.66 -11.53
CA ASN A 343 -4.10 -10.93 -11.31
C ASN A 343 -3.76 -12.42 -11.20
N PHE A 344 -4.66 -13.28 -10.71
CA PHE A 344 -4.45 -14.72 -10.63
C PHE A 344 -4.70 -15.45 -11.96
N ILE A 345 -5.72 -15.03 -12.71
CA ILE A 345 -6.12 -15.65 -13.99
C ILE A 345 -5.19 -15.23 -15.14
N TRP A 346 -4.82 -13.95 -15.21
CA TRP A 346 -4.07 -13.40 -16.36
C TRP A 346 -2.59 -13.23 -16.12
N SER A 347 -2.17 -13.29 -14.85
CA SER A 347 -0.76 -13.26 -14.50
C SER A 347 -0.35 -14.64 -14.02
N PRO A 348 0.37 -15.44 -14.83
CA PRO A 348 1.17 -16.51 -14.26
C PRO A 348 2.28 -15.80 -13.46
N LEU A 349 1.96 -15.43 -12.22
CA LEU A 349 2.88 -15.08 -11.15
C LEU A 349 4.14 -14.39 -11.68
N TYR A 350 4.07 -13.07 -11.92
CA TYR A 350 5.22 -12.25 -12.33
C TYR A 350 6.46 -12.71 -11.55
N THR A 351 7.38 -13.33 -12.29
CA THR A 351 8.75 -13.68 -11.90
C THR A 351 9.59 -12.42 -11.78
#